data_AF-X1CZX1-F1
#
_entry.id   AF-X1CZX1-F1
#
_cell.length_a   1.000
_cell.length_b   1.000
_cell.length_c   1.000
_cell.angle_alpha   90.00
_cell.angle_beta   90.00
_cell.angle_gamma   90.00
#
_symmetry.space_group_name_H-M   'P 1'
#
loop_
_entity.id
_entity.type
_entity.pdbx_description
1 polymer ?
#
loop_
_entity_poly.entity_id
_entity_poly.type
_entity_poly.pdbx_seq_one_letter_code
_entity_poly.pdbx_strand_id
1 'polypeptide(L)'
;FYIGTPLDMETKICLDLPELVKRSNGIFGKSGTGKTFLTRLLLIGMLQKGTAVNLVFDMHSEYGWESRSEEGRKVKALKQLFPSKVAVFTLDEEGSRRRQVSTDFVVRIGYDEIEPEDMVLLRQTLNLTEPAIEAVYQLSRRFGKNWLQSSLDRKDSEETRELLKEMSIHESTYQNLQRGLATIRRLPFLVPHTPDNPVKRILEYLDQDINVVLEFGRYTDITAYILVANLLTRRIHAQYRERMEKAIGEDIALPHPLVITIEEAHRFLNPELASQTIFGTIAREMRKYNV
;
A
#
# COMPACT_ATOMS: atom_id res chain seq x y z
N PHE A 1 7.13 14.45 22.21
CA PHE A 1 7.87 14.80 20.99
C PHE A 1 7.43 16.19 20.54
N TYR A 2 8.36 17.13 20.38
CA TYR A 2 8.04 18.52 20.08
C TYR A 2 7.59 18.67 18.61
N ILE A 3 6.41 19.23 18.39
CA ILE A 3 5.84 19.41 17.04
C ILE A 3 5.76 20.87 16.58
N GLY A 4 5.91 21.83 17.50
CA GLY A 4 5.81 23.26 17.20
C GLY A 4 5.37 24.07 18.42
N THR A 5 5.23 25.38 18.23
CA THR A 5 4.72 26.33 19.22
C THR A 5 3.38 26.90 18.77
N PRO A 6 2.50 27.33 19.69
CA PRO A 6 1.40 28.22 19.34
C PRO A 6 1.93 29.49 18.67
N LEU A 7 1.11 30.14 17.84
CA LEU A 7 1.50 31.38 17.15
C LEU A 7 1.78 32.53 18.12
N ASP A 8 1.06 32.56 19.24
CA ASP A 8 1.07 33.69 20.18
C ASP A 8 1.87 33.41 21.47
N MET A 9 2.55 32.26 21.57
CA MET A 9 3.29 31.87 22.78
C MET A 9 4.54 31.04 22.47
N GLU A 10 5.62 31.27 23.22
CA GLU A 10 6.86 30.47 23.13
C GLU A 10 6.79 29.15 23.92
N THR A 11 5.62 28.50 23.95
CA THR A 11 5.40 27.23 24.67
C THR A 11 5.51 26.05 23.71
N LYS A 12 6.30 25.03 24.06
CA LYS A 12 6.46 23.82 23.23
C LYS A 12 5.22 22.92 23.28
N ILE A 13 4.59 22.69 22.14
CA ILE A 13 3.57 21.64 22.00
C ILE A 13 4.27 20.30 21.78
N CYS A 14 3.97 19.35 22.65
CA CYS A 14 4.52 18.00 22.58
C CYS A 14 3.42 16.96 22.37
N LEU A 15 3.64 16.01 21.47
CA LEU A 15 2.82 14.82 21.32
C LEU A 15 3.41 13.64 22.09
N ASP A 16 2.53 12.85 22.70
CA ASP A 16 2.84 11.52 23.21
C ASP A 16 2.83 10.54 22.02
N LEU A 17 4.01 10.23 21.49
CA LEU A 17 4.13 9.31 20.36
C LEU A 17 3.73 7.88 20.71
N PRO A 18 4.12 7.31 21.88
CA PRO A 18 3.59 6.04 22.33
C PRO A 18 2.06 5.98 22.32
N GLU A 19 1.35 7.03 22.72
CA GLU A 19 -0.12 7.01 22.66
C GLU A 19 -0.65 7.25 21.24
N LEU A 20 0.01 8.10 20.45
CA LEU A 20 -0.36 8.41 19.06
C LEU A 20 -0.37 7.16 18.17
N VAL A 21 0.66 6.32 18.25
CA VAL A 21 0.79 5.13 17.40
C VAL A 21 -0.24 4.04 17.69
N LYS A 22 -0.92 4.12 18.83
CA LYS A 22 -1.91 3.11 19.23
C LYS A 22 -3.32 3.39 18.68
N ARG A 23 -3.49 4.39 17.82
CA ARG A 23 -4.77 4.74 17.19
C ARG A 23 -4.52 5.13 15.74
N SER A 24 -5.52 4.92 14.88
CA SER A 24 -5.49 5.49 13.52
C SER A 24 -5.57 7.01 13.61
N ASN A 25 -4.70 7.70 12.87
CA ASN A 25 -4.63 9.16 12.84
C ASN A 25 -4.92 9.68 11.45
N GLY A 26 -5.52 10.86 11.36
CA GLY A 26 -5.77 11.55 10.09
C GLY A 26 -5.13 12.93 10.08
N ILE A 27 -4.37 13.25 9.02
CA ILE A 27 -3.77 14.57 8.81
C ILE A 27 -4.51 15.23 7.66
N PHE A 28 -5.27 16.28 7.98
CA PHE A 28 -6.14 16.97 7.04
C PHE A 28 -5.62 18.39 6.76
N GLY A 29 -5.82 18.85 5.52
CA GLY A 29 -5.37 20.17 5.09
C GLY A 29 -5.52 20.35 3.58
N LYS A 30 -5.63 21.59 3.13
CA LYS A 30 -5.64 21.90 1.69
C LYS A 30 -4.26 21.64 1.07
N SER A 31 -4.17 21.65 -0.25
CA SER A 31 -2.85 21.60 -0.90
C SER A 31 -2.00 22.80 -0.47
N GLY A 32 -0.69 22.60 -0.26
CA GLY A 32 0.23 23.64 0.22
C GLY A 32 0.11 24.04 1.69
N THR A 33 -0.69 23.34 2.51
CA THR A 33 -0.81 23.69 3.95
C THR A 33 0.14 22.92 4.86
N GLY A 34 1.22 22.33 4.31
CA GLY A 34 2.24 21.62 5.09
C GLY A 34 1.87 20.22 5.58
N LYS A 35 0.88 19.53 4.98
CA LYS A 35 0.51 18.15 5.35
C LYS A 35 1.70 17.20 5.32
N THR A 36 2.38 17.10 4.17
CA THR A 36 3.58 16.26 3.99
C THR A 36 4.66 16.60 5.02
N PHE A 37 4.86 17.88 5.31
CA PHE A 37 5.87 18.33 6.28
C PHE A 37 5.54 17.85 7.69
N LEU A 38 4.29 18.01 8.13
CA LEU A 38 3.83 17.50 9.42
C LEU A 38 3.92 15.97 9.50
N THR A 39 3.46 15.26 8.46
CA THR A 39 3.57 13.80 8.38
C THR A 39 5.02 13.35 8.52
N ARG A 40 5.95 14.00 7.79
CA ARG A 40 7.39 13.70 7.88
C ARG A 40 7.93 13.94 9.28
N LEU A 41 7.53 15.03 9.94
CA LEU A 41 7.94 15.31 11.32
C LEU A 41 7.48 14.22 12.29
N LEU A 42 6.24 13.73 12.15
CA LEU A 42 5.72 12.63 12.97
C LEU A 42 6.46 11.31 12.70
N LEU A 43 6.70 10.97 11.44
CA LEU A 43 7.49 9.79 11.04
C LEU A 43 8.91 9.84 11.63
N ILE A 44 9.57 11.00 11.56
CA ILE A 44 10.87 11.23 12.19
C ILE A 44 10.78 11.03 13.70
N GLY A 45 9.74 11.57 14.35
CA GLY A 45 9.54 11.41 15.79
C GLY A 45 9.40 9.95 16.20
N MET A 46 8.57 9.19 15.48
CA MET A 46 8.34 7.75 15.73
C MET A 46 9.64 6.95 15.55
N LEU A 47 10.39 7.23 14.48
CA LEU A 47 11.67 6.60 14.19
C LEU A 47 12.72 6.94 15.26
N GLN A 48 12.84 8.21 15.68
CA GLN A 48 13.81 8.64 16.70
C GLN A 48 13.53 8.01 18.07
N LYS A 49 12.26 7.83 18.41
CA LYS A 49 11.85 7.26 19.70
C LYS A 49 11.69 5.75 19.67
N GLY A 50 11.74 5.11 18.50
CA GLY A 50 11.53 3.67 18.35
C GLY A 50 10.15 3.23 18.83
N THR A 51 9.12 4.07 18.69
CA THR A 51 7.77 3.76 19.19
C THR A 51 6.98 2.85 18.27
N ALA A 52 7.33 2.85 16.99
CA ALA A 52 6.76 2.00 15.95
C ALA A 52 7.72 1.94 14.75
N VAL A 53 7.63 0.86 13.99
CA VAL A 53 8.20 0.78 12.63
C VAL A 53 7.17 1.32 11.63
N ASN A 54 7.64 2.00 10.59
CA ASN A 54 6.77 2.69 9.64
C ASN A 54 6.87 2.02 8.26
N LEU A 55 5.71 1.80 7.64
CA LEU A 55 5.58 1.49 6.22
C LEU A 55 4.87 2.67 5.53
N VAL A 56 5.56 3.37 4.64
CA VAL A 56 5.04 4.54 3.95
C VAL A 56 4.82 4.22 2.48
N PHE A 57 3.59 4.36 2.00
CA PHE A 57 3.26 4.31 0.57
C PHE A 57 3.44 5.71 -0.02
N ASP A 58 4.59 5.97 -0.63
CA ASP A 58 5.05 7.29 -1.06
C ASP A 58 4.70 7.53 -2.54
N MET A 59 3.50 8.05 -2.78
CA MET A 59 2.99 8.30 -4.14
C MET A 59 3.75 9.45 -4.80
N HIS A 60 4.06 10.50 -4.04
CA HIS A 60 4.70 11.71 -4.55
C HIS A 60 6.22 11.73 -4.42
N SER A 61 6.83 10.66 -3.91
CA SER A 61 8.28 10.55 -3.65
C SER A 61 8.80 11.65 -2.72
N GLU A 62 8.03 11.97 -1.68
CA GLU A 62 8.33 13.04 -0.73
C GLU A 62 9.00 12.57 0.57
N TYR A 63 9.04 11.26 0.85
CA TYR A 63 9.55 10.72 2.13
C TYR A 63 10.81 9.87 2.00
N GLY A 64 11.06 9.25 0.85
CA GLY A 64 12.18 8.31 0.67
C GLY A 64 13.55 8.96 0.72
N TRP A 65 13.97 9.59 -0.38
CA TRP A 65 15.34 10.14 -0.52
C TRP A 65 15.46 11.65 -0.31
N GLU A 66 14.89 12.45 -1.20
CA GLU A 66 14.99 13.91 -1.21
C GLU A 66 13.66 14.50 -1.71
N SER A 67 13.21 15.57 -1.05
CA SER A 67 12.01 16.33 -1.43
C SER A 67 12.39 17.79 -1.72
N ARG A 68 11.47 18.58 -2.27
CA ARG A 68 11.66 20.01 -2.52
C ARG A 68 10.73 20.82 -1.64
N SER A 69 11.21 21.92 -1.07
CA SER A 69 10.36 22.91 -0.44
C SER A 69 9.56 23.70 -1.48
N GLU A 70 8.55 24.45 -1.05
CA GLU A 70 7.79 25.37 -1.90
C GLU A 70 8.68 26.43 -2.58
N GLU A 71 9.78 26.80 -1.93
CA GLU A 71 10.83 27.69 -2.46
C GLU A 71 11.81 26.98 -3.40
N GLY A 72 11.58 25.71 -3.73
CA GLY A 72 12.43 24.90 -4.62
C GLY A 72 13.73 24.40 -3.98
N ARG A 73 13.94 24.60 -2.67
CA ARG A 73 15.14 24.13 -1.97
C ARG A 73 15.06 22.62 -1.74
N LYS A 74 16.19 21.94 -1.89
CA LYS A 74 16.31 20.52 -1.54
C LYS A 74 16.17 20.32 -0.03
N VAL A 75 15.30 19.41 0.37
CA VAL A 75 15.07 19.04 1.76
C VAL A 75 15.35 17.55 1.91
N LYS A 76 16.17 17.21 2.90
CA LYS A 76 16.48 15.81 3.22
C LYS A 76 15.21 15.06 3.62
N ALA A 77 15.05 13.85 3.10
CA ALA A 77 13.96 12.95 3.50
C ALA A 77 14.49 11.84 4.43
N LEU A 78 13.66 10.82 4.72
CA LEU A 78 13.91 9.87 5.81
C LEU A 78 15.21 9.08 5.63
N LYS A 79 15.50 8.55 4.44
CA LYS A 79 16.73 7.77 4.18
C LYS A 79 17.99 8.61 4.32
N GLN A 80 17.96 9.87 3.90
CA GLN A 80 19.10 10.77 4.06
C GLN A 80 19.35 11.17 5.52
N LEU A 81 18.30 11.25 6.33
CA LEU A 81 18.41 11.58 7.76
C LEU A 81 18.78 10.35 8.62
N PHE A 82 18.29 9.17 8.24
CA PHE A 82 18.44 7.93 9.01
C PHE A 82 18.82 6.74 8.11
N PRO A 83 20.01 6.75 7.49
CA PRO A 83 20.39 5.81 6.43
C PRO A 83 20.37 4.34 6.87
N SER A 84 20.64 4.05 8.15
CA SER A 84 20.64 2.70 8.72
C SER A 84 19.29 2.25 9.30
N LYS A 85 18.29 3.15 9.40
CA LYS A 85 16.97 2.86 9.97
C LYS A 85 15.83 3.00 8.98
N VAL A 86 16.14 3.30 7.72
CA VAL A 86 15.17 3.47 6.64
C VAL A 86 15.66 2.68 5.44
N ALA A 87 14.75 1.96 4.78
CA ALA A 87 14.95 1.31 3.50
C ALA A 87 13.98 1.90 2.48
N VAL A 88 14.47 2.14 1.26
CA VAL A 88 13.69 2.65 0.13
C VAL A 88 13.42 1.52 -0.84
N PHE A 89 12.17 1.12 -0.93
CA PHE A 89 11.67 0.17 -1.90
C PHE A 89 11.12 0.96 -3.09
N THR A 90 11.24 0.45 -4.31
CA THR A 90 10.75 1.16 -5.49
C THR A 90 9.97 0.23 -6.42
N LEU A 91 8.90 0.75 -7.01
CA LEU A 91 8.26 0.14 -8.18
C LEU A 91 8.94 0.57 -9.49
N ASP A 92 9.65 1.71 -9.48
CA ASP A 92 10.23 2.36 -10.66
C ASP A 92 11.76 2.39 -10.59
N GLU A 93 12.39 1.25 -10.83
CA GLU A 93 13.85 1.12 -10.81
C GLU A 93 14.53 2.10 -11.78
N GLU A 94 13.99 2.28 -12.98
CA GLU A 94 14.54 3.20 -13.98
C GLU A 94 14.51 4.66 -13.48
N GLY A 95 13.36 5.10 -12.96
CA GLY A 95 13.21 6.46 -12.44
C GLY A 95 14.11 6.70 -11.23
N SER A 96 14.27 5.71 -10.36
CA SER A 96 15.17 5.78 -9.20
C SER A 96 16.64 5.88 -9.63
N ARG A 97 17.08 5.07 -10.61
CA ARG A 97 18.44 5.16 -11.20
C ARG A 97 18.71 6.52 -11.83
N ARG A 98 17.75 7.06 -12.62
CA ARG A 98 17.90 8.40 -13.24
C ARG A 98 18.03 9.52 -12.21
N ARG A 99 17.34 9.41 -11.07
CA ARG A 99 17.44 10.35 -9.95
C ARG A 99 18.64 10.10 -9.03
N GLN A 100 19.45 9.08 -9.30
CA GLN A 100 20.56 8.65 -8.44
C GLN A 100 20.12 8.37 -6.98
N VAL A 101 18.91 7.81 -6.82
CA VAL A 101 18.37 7.42 -5.52
C VAL A 101 18.90 6.04 -5.15
N SER A 102 19.46 5.90 -3.95
CA SER A 102 19.82 4.59 -3.41
C SER A 102 18.53 3.84 -3.07
N THR A 103 18.26 2.76 -3.79
CA THR A 103 17.13 1.87 -3.54
C THR A 103 17.63 0.55 -2.96
N ASP A 104 16.93 0.05 -1.95
CA ASP A 104 17.29 -1.18 -1.22
C ASP A 104 16.58 -2.41 -1.81
N PHE A 105 15.45 -2.23 -2.50
CA PHE A 105 14.71 -3.31 -3.15
C PHE A 105 13.81 -2.82 -4.30
N VAL A 106 13.67 -3.62 -5.35
CA VAL A 106 12.75 -3.37 -6.47
C VAL A 106 11.54 -4.29 -6.33
N VAL A 107 10.37 -3.70 -6.16
CA VAL A 107 9.12 -4.45 -5.98
C VAL A 107 8.56 -4.85 -7.33
N ARG A 108 8.33 -6.16 -7.49
CA ARG A 108 7.52 -6.76 -8.55
C ARG A 108 6.43 -7.60 -7.93
N ILE A 109 5.27 -7.67 -8.58
CA ILE A 109 4.10 -8.39 -8.09
C ILE A 109 3.67 -9.41 -9.14
N GLY A 110 3.53 -10.66 -8.74
CA GLY A 110 2.99 -11.73 -9.57
C GLY A 110 1.50 -11.59 -9.83
N TYR A 111 1.01 -12.01 -10.98
CA TYR A 111 -0.45 -12.08 -11.21
C TYR A 111 -1.14 -13.02 -10.23
N ASP A 112 -0.43 -14.05 -9.77
CA ASP A 112 -0.89 -15.00 -8.75
C ASP A 112 -0.98 -14.40 -7.34
N GLU A 113 -0.51 -13.17 -7.15
CA GLU A 113 -0.62 -12.43 -5.90
C GLU A 113 -1.87 -11.54 -5.81
N ILE A 114 -2.53 -11.27 -6.93
CA ILE A 114 -3.71 -10.41 -6.98
C ILE A 114 -4.94 -11.26 -6.67
N GLU A 115 -5.69 -10.88 -5.63
CA GLU A 115 -6.89 -11.57 -5.19
C GLU A 115 -8.17 -10.82 -5.61
N PRO A 116 -9.34 -11.49 -5.66
CA PRO A 116 -10.61 -10.84 -6.03
C PRO A 116 -10.94 -9.59 -5.22
N GLU A 117 -10.61 -9.57 -3.93
CA GLU A 117 -10.81 -8.44 -3.03
C GLU A 117 -10.01 -7.20 -3.47
N ASP A 118 -8.83 -7.40 -4.07
CA ASP A 118 -8.03 -6.31 -4.63
C ASP A 118 -8.73 -5.65 -5.83
N MET A 119 -9.51 -6.43 -6.60
CA MET A 119 -10.29 -5.92 -7.73
C MET A 119 -11.51 -5.10 -7.31
N VAL A 120 -12.10 -5.39 -6.14
CA VAL A 120 -13.24 -4.65 -5.59
C VAL A 120 -12.87 -3.18 -5.41
N LEU A 121 -11.69 -2.89 -4.86
CA LEU A 121 -11.23 -1.51 -4.65
C LEU A 121 -10.89 -0.79 -5.94
N LEU A 122 -10.48 -1.54 -6.96
CA LEU A 122 -10.17 -1.00 -8.28
C LEU A 122 -11.41 -0.80 -9.16
N ARG A 123 -12.60 -1.16 -8.67
CA ARG A 123 -13.83 -1.08 -9.47
C ARG A 123 -14.04 0.31 -10.07
N GLN A 124 -13.89 1.36 -9.27
CA GLN A 124 -14.09 2.74 -9.73
C GLN A 124 -12.98 3.20 -10.68
N THR A 125 -11.72 2.88 -10.39
CA THR A 125 -10.58 3.29 -11.24
C THR A 125 -10.52 2.54 -12.57
N LEU A 126 -11.01 1.30 -12.60
CA LEU A 126 -11.06 0.45 -13.79
C LEU A 126 -12.42 0.50 -14.51
N ASN A 127 -13.38 1.27 -14.01
CA ASN A 127 -14.76 1.32 -14.52
C ASN A 127 -15.40 -0.07 -14.66
N LEU A 128 -15.23 -0.91 -13.64
CA LEU A 128 -15.81 -2.25 -13.58
C LEU A 128 -17.26 -2.18 -13.09
N THR A 129 -18.12 -2.98 -13.72
CA THR A 129 -19.51 -3.15 -13.27
C THR A 129 -19.58 -4.12 -12.09
N GLU A 130 -20.66 -4.11 -11.30
CA GLU A 130 -20.82 -5.14 -10.24
C GLU A 130 -20.81 -6.57 -10.78
N PRO A 131 -21.49 -6.88 -11.89
CA PRO A 131 -21.35 -8.21 -12.49
C PRO A 131 -19.91 -8.57 -12.85
N ALA A 132 -19.08 -7.59 -13.24
CA ALA A 132 -17.68 -7.85 -13.56
C ALA A 132 -16.87 -8.21 -12.31
N ILE A 133 -17.17 -7.59 -11.17
CA ILE A 133 -16.57 -7.97 -9.88
C ILE A 133 -17.01 -9.39 -9.48
N GLU A 134 -18.29 -9.74 -9.59
CA GLU A 134 -18.75 -11.11 -9.32
C GLU A 134 -18.07 -12.13 -10.25
N ALA A 135 -17.90 -11.78 -11.53
CA ALA A 135 -17.17 -12.62 -12.48
C ALA A 135 -15.72 -12.87 -12.04
N VAL A 136 -15.04 -11.91 -11.39
CA VAL A 136 -13.69 -12.14 -10.82
C VAL A 136 -13.72 -13.25 -9.77
N TYR A 137 -14.71 -13.27 -8.87
CA TYR A 137 -14.84 -14.34 -7.87
C TYR A 137 -15.15 -15.70 -8.51
N GLN A 138 -15.94 -15.72 -9.59
CA GLN A 138 -16.21 -16.96 -10.32
C GLN A 138 -14.95 -17.49 -11.04
N LEU A 139 -14.19 -16.60 -11.69
CA LEU A 139 -12.91 -16.92 -12.33
C LEU A 139 -11.86 -17.39 -11.32
N SER A 140 -11.77 -16.74 -10.16
CA SER A 140 -10.91 -17.16 -9.05
C SER A 140 -11.28 -18.56 -8.54
N ARG A 141 -12.57 -18.86 -8.38
CA ARG A 141 -13.02 -20.22 -8.00
C ARG A 141 -12.65 -21.28 -9.05
N ARG A 142 -12.71 -20.93 -10.34
CA ARG A 142 -12.43 -21.85 -11.44
C ARG A 142 -10.93 -22.10 -11.68
N PHE A 143 -10.12 -21.06 -11.54
CA PHE A 143 -8.70 -21.06 -11.93
C PHE A 143 -7.72 -20.91 -10.76
N GLY A 144 -8.22 -20.74 -9.54
CA GLY A 144 -7.42 -20.53 -8.35
C GLY A 144 -6.52 -19.29 -8.48
N LYS A 145 -5.27 -19.41 -8.03
CA LYS A 145 -4.29 -18.31 -8.08
C LYS A 145 -3.99 -17.82 -9.50
N ASN A 146 -4.15 -18.66 -10.51
CA ASN A 146 -3.84 -18.30 -11.89
C ASN A 146 -5.01 -17.60 -12.61
N TRP A 147 -6.06 -17.19 -11.89
CA TRP A 147 -7.26 -16.60 -12.48
C TRP A 147 -6.96 -15.37 -13.34
N LEU A 148 -6.07 -14.49 -12.90
CA LEU A 148 -5.77 -13.25 -13.61
C LEU A 148 -5.06 -13.54 -14.93
N GLN A 149 -4.01 -14.37 -14.88
CA GLN A 149 -3.29 -14.78 -16.09
C GLN A 149 -4.20 -15.57 -17.05
N SER A 150 -4.96 -16.53 -16.53
CA SER A 150 -5.91 -17.33 -17.32
C SER A 150 -7.00 -16.47 -17.96
N SER A 151 -7.43 -15.40 -17.29
CA SER A 151 -8.38 -14.45 -17.86
C SER A 151 -7.70 -13.59 -18.94
N LEU A 152 -6.51 -13.06 -18.70
CA LEU A 152 -5.78 -12.19 -19.62
C LEU A 152 -5.35 -12.86 -20.93
N ASP A 153 -5.03 -14.15 -20.88
CA ASP A 153 -4.52 -14.91 -22.03
C ASP A 153 -5.66 -15.43 -22.93
N ARG A 154 -6.91 -15.42 -22.42
CA ARG A 154 -8.08 -15.87 -23.16
C ARG A 154 -8.47 -14.89 -24.26
N LYS A 155 -8.48 -15.38 -25.50
CA LYS A 155 -9.03 -14.68 -26.66
C LYS A 155 -10.54 -14.88 -26.76
N ASP A 156 -11.20 -14.03 -27.54
CA ASP A 156 -12.57 -14.29 -27.99
C ASP A 156 -12.55 -15.52 -28.91
N SER A 157 -13.04 -16.64 -28.40
CA SER A 157 -13.07 -17.94 -29.05
C SER A 157 -14.34 -18.69 -28.61
N GLU A 158 -14.74 -19.69 -29.38
CA GLU A 158 -15.90 -20.51 -29.03
C GLU A 158 -15.71 -21.21 -27.67
N GLU A 159 -14.49 -21.67 -27.38
CA GLU A 159 -14.12 -22.25 -26.08
C GLU A 159 -14.30 -21.24 -24.93
N THR A 160 -13.97 -19.96 -25.15
CA THR A 160 -14.26 -18.91 -24.15
C THR A 160 -15.76 -18.73 -23.97
N ARG A 161 -16.55 -18.74 -25.03
CA ARG A 161 -18.01 -18.59 -24.93
C ARG A 161 -18.69 -19.75 -24.21
N GLU A 162 -18.23 -20.98 -24.46
CA GLU A 162 -18.70 -22.17 -23.74
C GLU A 162 -18.39 -22.08 -22.25
N LEU A 163 -17.15 -21.73 -21.89
CA LEU A 163 -16.75 -21.53 -20.50
C LEU A 163 -17.61 -20.44 -19.81
N LEU A 164 -17.84 -19.30 -20.49
CA LEU A 164 -18.66 -18.23 -19.93
C LEU A 164 -20.10 -18.68 -19.68
N LYS A 165 -20.67 -19.51 -20.56
CA LYS A 165 -21.99 -20.12 -20.35
C LYS A 165 -22.00 -21.05 -19.15
N GLU A 166 -21.01 -21.93 -19.01
CA GLU A 166 -20.88 -22.84 -17.85
C GLU A 166 -20.80 -22.07 -16.53
N MET A 167 -20.07 -20.96 -16.53
CA MET A 167 -19.89 -20.10 -15.36
C MET A 167 -21.03 -19.11 -15.14
N SER A 168 -22.04 -19.09 -16.03
CA SER A 168 -23.13 -18.10 -16.01
C SER A 168 -22.64 -16.64 -16.05
N ILE A 169 -21.55 -16.37 -16.77
CA ILE A 169 -21.01 -15.03 -17.01
C ILE A 169 -21.53 -14.51 -18.35
N HIS A 170 -22.21 -13.37 -18.34
CA HIS A 170 -22.61 -12.70 -19.57
C HIS A 170 -21.39 -12.18 -20.35
N GLU A 171 -21.44 -12.28 -21.68
CA GLU A 171 -20.34 -11.85 -22.56
C GLU A 171 -20.00 -10.36 -22.39
N SER A 172 -21.00 -9.49 -22.26
CA SER A 172 -20.81 -8.05 -22.01
C SER A 172 -20.11 -7.77 -20.68
N THR A 173 -20.39 -8.57 -19.65
CA THR A 173 -19.71 -8.53 -18.35
C THR A 173 -18.25 -8.92 -18.49
N TYR A 174 -17.97 -10.02 -19.19
CA TYR A 174 -16.60 -10.46 -19.44
C TYR A 174 -15.81 -9.46 -20.27
N GLN A 175 -16.42 -8.82 -21.28
CA GLN A 175 -15.78 -7.76 -22.07
C GLN A 175 -15.48 -6.51 -21.24
N ASN A 176 -16.35 -6.12 -20.30
CA ASN A 176 -16.06 -5.05 -19.35
C ASN A 176 -14.85 -5.41 -18.47
N LEU A 177 -14.84 -6.63 -17.91
CA LEU A 177 -13.71 -7.13 -17.11
C LEU A 177 -12.40 -7.14 -17.91
N GLN A 178 -12.40 -7.69 -19.12
CA GLN A 178 -11.23 -7.75 -20.01
C GLN A 178 -10.61 -6.37 -20.26
N ARG A 179 -11.43 -5.32 -20.45
CA ARG A 179 -10.91 -3.95 -20.60
C ARG A 179 -10.21 -3.45 -19.32
N GLY A 180 -10.78 -3.73 -18.14
CA GLY A 180 -10.14 -3.40 -16.87
C GLY A 180 -8.84 -4.18 -16.64
N LEU A 181 -8.84 -5.49 -16.91
CA LEU A 181 -7.65 -6.33 -16.79
C LEU A 181 -6.55 -5.91 -17.77
N ALA A 182 -6.91 -5.44 -18.98
CA ALA A 182 -5.94 -4.91 -19.93
C ALA A 182 -5.21 -3.65 -19.40
N THR A 183 -5.85 -2.83 -18.56
CA THR A 183 -5.18 -1.73 -17.85
C THR A 183 -4.19 -2.25 -16.82
N ILE A 184 -4.58 -3.26 -16.03
CA ILE A 184 -3.69 -3.92 -15.07
C ILE A 184 -2.46 -4.51 -15.78
N ARG A 185 -2.65 -5.21 -16.90
CA ARG A 185 -1.55 -5.82 -17.68
C ARG A 185 -0.51 -4.80 -18.17
N ARG A 186 -0.85 -3.51 -18.28
CA ARG A 186 0.08 -2.46 -18.71
C ARG A 186 0.97 -1.94 -17.59
N LEU A 187 0.71 -2.31 -16.33
CA LEU A 187 1.49 -1.88 -15.18
C LEU A 187 2.86 -2.60 -15.18
N PRO A 188 4.00 -1.89 -15.34
CA PRO A 188 5.28 -2.54 -15.61
C PRO A 188 5.88 -3.33 -14.44
N PHE A 189 5.41 -3.08 -13.21
CA PHE A 189 5.83 -3.82 -12.02
C PHE A 189 5.04 -5.12 -11.83
N LEU A 190 4.00 -5.37 -12.64
CA LEU A 190 3.29 -6.64 -12.66
C LEU A 190 3.94 -7.61 -13.64
N VAL A 191 4.12 -8.84 -13.18
CA VAL A 191 4.74 -9.92 -13.95
C VAL A 191 3.90 -11.19 -13.82
N PRO A 192 3.99 -12.15 -14.76
CA PRO A 192 3.26 -13.41 -14.64
C PRO A 192 3.53 -14.12 -13.31
N HIS A 193 4.80 -14.23 -12.92
CA HIS A 193 5.24 -14.76 -11.64
C HIS A 193 6.45 -13.97 -11.12
N THR A 194 6.52 -13.78 -9.80
CA THR A 194 7.67 -13.17 -9.13
C THR A 194 8.52 -14.25 -8.43
N PRO A 195 9.86 -14.22 -8.57
CA PRO A 195 10.74 -15.10 -7.81
C PRO A 195 10.92 -14.65 -6.35
N ASP A 196 10.81 -13.35 -6.09
CA ASP A 196 10.95 -12.75 -4.75
C ASP A 196 9.59 -12.31 -4.22
N ASN A 197 9.34 -12.54 -2.93
CA ASN A 197 8.12 -12.13 -2.25
C ASN A 197 8.31 -10.74 -1.61
N PRO A 198 7.69 -9.67 -2.15
CA PRO A 198 7.89 -8.32 -1.64
C PRO A 198 7.37 -8.15 -0.20
N VAL A 199 6.28 -8.83 0.16
CA VAL A 199 5.73 -8.79 1.53
C VAL A 199 6.73 -9.36 2.53
N LYS A 200 7.32 -10.52 2.21
CA LYS A 200 8.35 -11.14 3.06
C LYS A 200 9.54 -10.20 3.22
N ARG A 201 10.02 -9.59 2.14
CA ARG A 201 11.13 -8.62 2.21
C ARG A 201 10.79 -7.42 3.07
N ILE A 202 9.60 -6.83 2.92
CA ILE A 202 9.16 -5.71 3.76
C ILE A 202 9.18 -6.12 5.24
N LEU A 203 8.60 -7.28 5.57
CA LEU A 203 8.58 -7.79 6.95
C LEU A 203 9.98 -8.05 7.50
N GLU A 204 10.91 -8.60 6.70
CA GLU A 204 12.31 -8.82 7.12
C GLU A 204 13.01 -7.53 7.55
N TYR A 205 12.71 -6.39 6.91
CA TYR A 205 13.25 -5.09 7.29
C TYR A 205 12.54 -4.51 8.52
N LEU A 206 11.20 -4.59 8.56
CA LEU A 206 10.41 -4.12 9.70
C LEU A 206 10.78 -4.89 10.99
N ASP A 207 11.05 -6.19 10.90
CA ASP A 207 11.48 -7.04 12.03
C ASP A 207 12.85 -6.64 12.60
N GLN A 208 13.66 -5.91 11.81
CA GLN A 208 14.97 -5.38 12.21
C GLN A 208 14.90 -3.90 12.66
N ASP A 209 13.70 -3.39 12.95
CA ASP A 209 13.44 -1.98 13.26
C ASP A 209 13.80 -1.00 12.13
N ILE A 210 13.85 -1.50 10.88
CA ILE A 210 14.11 -0.69 9.69
C ILE A 210 12.78 -0.29 9.06
N ASN A 211 12.54 1.02 9.00
CA ASN A 211 11.34 1.60 8.41
C ASN A 211 11.40 1.49 6.89
N VAL A 212 10.26 1.23 6.24
CA VAL A 212 10.19 1.04 4.80
C VAL A 212 9.43 2.18 4.15
N VAL A 213 10.02 2.80 3.14
CA VAL A 213 9.34 3.75 2.23
C VAL A 213 9.22 3.11 0.87
N LEU A 214 8.00 2.86 0.40
CA LEU A 214 7.73 2.33 -0.93
C LEU A 214 7.43 3.49 -1.89
N GLU A 215 8.41 3.84 -2.73
CA GLU A 215 8.28 4.87 -3.76
C GLU A 215 7.60 4.33 -5.02
N PHE A 216 6.54 5.02 -5.45
CA PHE A 216 5.86 4.77 -6.72
C PHE A 216 6.58 5.41 -7.92
N GLY A 217 7.48 6.37 -7.68
CA GLY A 217 8.30 7.00 -8.72
C GLY A 217 7.43 7.65 -9.81
N ARG A 218 7.64 7.28 -11.08
CA ARG A 218 6.83 7.80 -12.21
C ARG A 218 5.38 7.32 -12.23
N TYR A 219 5.02 6.33 -11.42
CA TYR A 219 3.66 5.79 -11.41
C TYR A 219 2.74 6.67 -10.57
N THR A 220 2.27 7.76 -11.17
CA THR A 220 1.24 8.62 -10.58
C THR A 220 -0.18 8.13 -10.87
N ASP A 221 -0.30 6.97 -11.51
CA ASP A 221 -1.60 6.34 -11.79
C ASP A 221 -2.23 5.85 -10.48
N ILE A 222 -3.47 6.30 -10.25
CA ILE A 222 -4.24 5.98 -9.06
C ILE A 222 -4.50 4.46 -8.99
N THR A 223 -4.68 3.80 -10.14
CA THR A 223 -4.90 2.35 -10.18
C THR A 223 -3.71 1.59 -9.61
N ALA A 224 -2.49 1.94 -10.05
CA ALA A 224 -1.25 1.36 -9.53
C ALA A 224 -1.13 1.58 -8.01
N TYR A 225 -1.39 2.81 -7.55
CA TYR A 225 -1.32 3.16 -6.15
C TYR A 225 -2.30 2.34 -5.29
N ILE A 226 -3.58 2.31 -5.66
CA ILE A 226 -4.61 1.57 -4.92
C ILE A 226 -4.31 0.08 -4.90
N LEU A 227 -3.93 -0.49 -6.06
CA LEU A 227 -3.62 -1.92 -6.17
C LEU A 227 -2.49 -2.32 -5.21
N VAL A 228 -1.35 -1.64 -5.31
CA VAL A 228 -0.15 -2.02 -4.55
C VAL A 228 -0.33 -1.74 -3.06
N ALA A 229 -0.87 -0.57 -2.70
CA ALA A 229 -1.09 -0.22 -1.30
C ALA A 229 -2.07 -1.20 -0.63
N ASN A 230 -3.17 -1.57 -1.31
CA ASN A 230 -4.12 -2.53 -0.77
C ASN A 230 -3.54 -3.94 -0.65
N LEU A 231 -2.95 -4.45 -1.73
CA LEU A 231 -2.41 -5.80 -1.79
C LEU A 231 -1.34 -6.02 -0.71
N LEU A 232 -0.38 -5.09 -0.60
CA LEU A 232 0.69 -5.19 0.39
C LEU A 232 0.13 -5.03 1.81
N THR A 233 -0.74 -4.06 2.06
CA THR A 233 -1.34 -3.86 3.38
C THR A 233 -2.12 -5.08 3.84
N ARG A 234 -2.96 -5.67 2.98
CA ARG A 234 -3.75 -6.87 3.27
C ARG A 234 -2.88 -8.06 3.68
N ARG A 235 -1.81 -8.31 2.92
CA ARG A 235 -0.90 -9.43 3.19
C ARG A 235 -0.03 -9.20 4.43
N ILE A 236 0.48 -7.99 4.61
CA ILE A 236 1.27 -7.61 5.80
C ILE A 236 0.41 -7.71 7.05
N HIS A 237 -0.81 -7.17 7.00
CA HIS A 237 -1.75 -7.25 8.11
C HIS A 237 -2.09 -8.70 8.49
N ALA A 238 -2.33 -9.57 7.51
CA ALA A 238 -2.57 -10.99 7.77
C ALA A 238 -1.38 -11.66 8.49
N GLN A 239 -0.14 -11.35 8.09
CA GLN A 239 1.08 -11.84 8.74
C GLN A 239 1.25 -11.27 10.16
N TYR A 240 0.97 -9.99 10.37
CA TYR A 240 1.01 -9.37 11.69
C TYR A 240 -0.02 -10.00 12.64
N ARG A 241 -1.25 -10.23 12.16
CA ARG A 241 -2.29 -10.92 12.92
C ARG A 241 -1.87 -12.33 13.33
N GLU A 242 -1.33 -13.13 12.41
CA GLU A 242 -0.85 -14.47 12.71
C GLU A 242 0.27 -14.45 13.77
N ARG A 243 1.23 -13.53 13.61
CA ARG A 243 2.34 -13.36 14.58
C ARG A 243 1.84 -12.90 15.95
N MET A 244 0.85 -12.02 16.01
CA MET A 244 0.22 -11.57 17.26
C MET A 244 -0.54 -12.70 17.95
N GLU A 245 -1.35 -13.46 17.20
CA GLU A 245 -2.08 -14.63 17.71
C GLU A 245 -1.10 -15.67 18.29
N LYS A 246 -0.01 -15.95 17.57
CA LYS A 246 1.05 -16.84 18.04
C LYS A 246 1.75 -16.29 19.28
N ALA A 247 2.10 -15.01 19.29
CA ALA A 247 2.81 -14.40 20.42
C ALA A 247 2.00 -14.42 21.71
N ILE A 248 0.68 -14.19 21.61
CA ILE A 248 -0.24 -14.31 22.74
C ILE A 248 -0.40 -15.77 23.18
N GLY A 249 -0.54 -16.70 22.23
CA GLY A 249 -0.72 -18.13 22.53
C GLY A 249 0.51 -18.79 23.16
N GLU A 250 1.71 -18.35 22.78
CA GLU A 250 2.99 -18.87 23.25
C GLU A 250 3.63 -18.04 24.38
N ASP A 251 2.99 -16.94 24.81
CA ASP A 251 3.49 -15.97 25.79
C ASP A 251 4.91 -15.46 25.48
N ILE A 252 5.13 -15.12 24.21
CA ILE A 252 6.41 -14.55 23.72
C ILE A 252 6.25 -13.06 23.39
N ALA A 253 7.38 -12.41 23.10
CA ALA A 253 7.40 -10.99 22.77
C ALA A 253 6.48 -10.67 21.57
N LEU A 254 5.62 -9.66 21.75
CA LEU A 254 4.72 -9.19 20.71
C LEU A 254 5.51 -8.53 19.56
N PRO A 255 5.05 -8.67 18.31
CA PRO A 255 5.54 -7.87 17.19
C PRO A 255 5.59 -6.37 17.50
N HIS A 256 6.65 -5.72 17.03
CA HIS A 256 6.79 -4.26 17.11
C HIS A 256 5.60 -3.56 16.45
N PRO A 257 5.03 -2.51 17.07
CA PRO A 257 3.94 -1.74 16.46
C PRO A 257 4.31 -1.25 15.05
N LEU A 258 3.43 -1.52 14.09
CA LEU A 258 3.54 -1.05 12.72
C LEU A 258 2.62 0.15 12.51
N VAL A 259 3.13 1.21 11.90
CA VAL A 259 2.32 2.34 11.42
C VAL A 259 2.38 2.34 9.90
N ILE A 260 1.23 2.12 9.26
CA ILE A 260 1.08 2.21 7.82
C ILE A 260 0.60 3.62 7.44
N THR A 261 1.41 4.33 6.66
CA THR A 261 1.09 5.67 6.15
C THR A 261 0.67 5.59 4.70
N ILE A 262 -0.56 6.04 4.42
CA ILE A 262 -1.10 6.20 3.07
C ILE A 262 -1.28 7.68 2.73
N GLU A 263 -0.75 8.09 1.59
CA GLU A 263 -1.12 9.36 0.97
C GLU A 263 -2.49 9.26 0.29
N GLU A 264 -3.12 10.42 0.07
CA GLU A 264 -4.42 10.52 -0.61
C GLU A 264 -5.47 9.53 -0.07
N ALA A 265 -5.51 9.38 1.26
CA ALA A 265 -6.34 8.38 1.96
C ALA A 265 -7.83 8.42 1.57
N HIS A 266 -8.34 9.57 1.13
CA HIS A 266 -9.69 9.72 0.61
C HIS A 266 -10.00 8.78 -0.57
N ARG A 267 -8.99 8.29 -1.30
CA ARG A 267 -9.11 7.30 -2.38
C ARG A 267 -9.45 5.89 -1.88
N PHE A 268 -9.11 5.58 -0.62
CA PHE A 268 -9.40 4.27 0.00
C PHE A 268 -10.62 4.32 0.92
N LEU A 269 -10.99 5.51 1.39
CA LEU A 269 -12.01 5.70 2.42
C LEU A 269 -13.38 6.11 1.85
N ASN A 270 -13.68 5.78 0.58
CA ASN A 270 -15.03 5.98 0.04
C ASN A 270 -16.03 5.20 0.91
N PRO A 271 -17.09 5.82 1.46
CA PRO A 271 -18.05 5.17 2.37
C PRO A 271 -18.63 3.84 1.83
N GLU A 272 -18.80 3.72 0.51
CA GLU A 272 -19.30 2.49 -0.13
C GLU A 272 -18.32 1.31 -0.03
N LEU A 273 -17.02 1.60 -0.08
CA LEU A 273 -15.95 0.60 -0.12
C LEU A 273 -15.22 0.46 1.23
N ALA A 274 -15.25 1.48 2.08
CA ALA A 274 -14.47 1.56 3.32
C ALA A 274 -14.71 0.34 4.23
N SER A 275 -15.96 -0.14 4.34
CA SER A 275 -16.32 -1.30 5.15
C SER A 275 -15.75 -2.62 4.62
N GLN A 276 -15.34 -2.67 3.35
CA GLN A 276 -14.80 -3.83 2.66
C GLN A 276 -13.28 -3.73 2.42
N THR A 277 -12.68 -2.55 2.63
CA THR A 277 -11.24 -2.33 2.48
C THR A 277 -10.44 -2.87 3.66
N ILE A 278 -9.19 -3.28 3.42
CA ILE A 278 -8.26 -3.61 4.51
C ILE A 278 -8.04 -2.41 5.44
N PHE A 279 -7.97 -1.18 4.90
CA PHE A 279 -7.76 0.03 5.69
C PHE A 279 -8.91 0.31 6.65
N GLY A 280 -10.15 0.11 6.21
CA GLY A 280 -11.33 0.23 7.08
C GLY A 280 -11.44 -0.92 8.07
N THR A 281 -10.91 -2.10 7.76
CA THR A 281 -10.76 -3.20 8.73
C THR A 281 -9.76 -2.82 9.82
N ILE A 282 -8.53 -2.41 9.46
CA ILE A 282 -7.50 -1.97 10.42
C ILE A 282 -8.03 -0.84 11.31
N ALA A 283 -8.68 0.17 10.73
CA ALA A 283 -9.24 1.29 11.49
C ALA A 283 -10.32 0.87 12.51
N ARG A 284 -11.03 -0.24 12.28
CA ARG A 284 -12.07 -0.77 13.18
C ARG A 284 -11.54 -1.80 14.17
N GLU A 285 -10.56 -2.60 13.78
CA GLU A 285 -9.94 -3.62 14.63
C GLU A 285 -9.09 -3.00 15.76
N MET A 286 -8.76 -1.71 15.65
CA MET A 286 -7.95 -0.98 16.63
C MET A 286 -6.63 -1.72 16.92
N ARG A 287 -6.12 -1.62 18.15
CA ARG A 287 -4.83 -2.18 18.63
C ARG A 287 -4.76 -3.72 18.62
N LYS A 288 -5.76 -4.44 18.09
CA LYS A 288 -5.84 -5.90 18.26
C LYS A 288 -4.60 -6.62 17.71
N TYR A 289 -3.99 -6.08 16.66
CA TYR A 289 -2.86 -6.72 15.98
C TYR A 289 -1.61 -5.83 15.82
N ASN A 290 -1.49 -4.75 16.61
CA ASN A 290 -0.34 -3.82 16.56
C ASN A 290 -0.05 -3.23 15.15
N VAL A 291 -1.09 -2.93 14.37
CA VAL A 291 -1.03 -2.24 13.06
C VAL A 291 -1.96 -1.03 13.06
#